data_AF-J9FIY7-F1
#
_entry.id   AF-J9FIY7-F1
#
_cell.length_a   1.000
_cell.length_b   1.000
_cell.length_c   1.000
_cell.angle_alpha   90.00
_cell.angle_beta   90.00
_cell.angle_gamma   90.00
#
_symmetry.space_group_name_H-M   'P 1'
#
loop_
_entity.id
_entity.type
_entity.pdbx_description
1 polymer ?
#
loop_
_entity_poly.entity_id
_entity_poly.type
_entity_poly.pdbx_seq_one_letter_code
_entity_poly.pdbx_strand_id
1 'polypeptide(L)'
;VHIADVSYFVRPGSALDEEAFKRGASVYYGDTVLPMLPKELSSNLCSLNEGEDRLAFSCIMQLDERAAVVSFQFEKSIIRSRVKGVYGEINALLTGEEKAELDEKYQSVRQQLSMMEEVYRKLLILREERGYIDIESGEAKIILDQHGHCVEIQKRERGVSECIIEEFMLLANECAAKLARTQELPLVYRVHEAPELERARRLLQLLNACGVPATFAKPV
;
A
#
# COMPACT_ATOMS: atom_id res chain seq x y z
N VAL A 1 -5.02 -9.72 -5.35
CA VAL A 1 -3.75 -9.01 -5.03
C VAL A 1 -2.62 -10.01 -5.11
N HIS A 2 -1.60 -9.74 -5.92
CA HIS A 2 -0.45 -10.63 -6.13
C HIS A 2 0.79 -9.98 -5.55
N ILE A 3 1.44 -10.62 -4.57
CA ILE A 3 2.68 -10.14 -3.94
C ILE A 3 3.83 -11.03 -4.40
N ALA A 4 5.02 -10.48 -4.62
CA ALA A 4 6.20 -11.26 -4.98
C ALA A 4 6.45 -12.41 -3.99
N ASP A 5 6.67 -13.64 -4.49
CA ASP A 5 6.97 -14.79 -3.61
C ASP A 5 8.44 -14.80 -3.18
N VAL A 6 8.82 -13.82 -2.35
CA VAL A 6 10.18 -13.69 -1.79
C VAL A 6 10.57 -14.94 -1.00
N SER A 7 9.61 -15.57 -0.32
CA SER A 7 9.82 -16.78 0.49
C SER A 7 10.30 -17.99 -0.33
N TYR A 8 10.08 -17.98 -1.64
CA TYR A 8 10.61 -18.99 -2.53
C TYR A 8 12.14 -18.92 -2.64
N PHE A 9 12.69 -17.70 -2.68
CA PHE A 9 14.11 -17.41 -2.88
C PHE A 9 14.88 -17.30 -1.56
N VAL A 10 14.26 -16.74 -0.53
CA VAL A 10 14.86 -16.55 0.80
C VAL A 10 14.28 -17.60 1.74
N ARG A 11 15.04 -18.67 1.99
CA ARG A 11 14.60 -19.81 2.82
C ARG A 11 15.03 -19.62 4.28
N PRO A 12 14.20 -20.03 5.26
CA PRO A 12 14.53 -19.92 6.68
C PRO A 12 15.90 -20.54 7.00
N GLY A 13 16.71 -19.82 7.78
CA GLY A 13 18.06 -20.26 8.20
C GLY A 13 19.13 -20.20 7.11
N SER A 14 18.83 -19.65 5.94
CA SER A 14 19.85 -19.37 4.91
C SER A 14 20.62 -18.08 5.24
N ALA A 15 21.81 -17.92 4.66
CA ALA A 15 22.57 -16.67 4.80
C ALA A 15 21.79 -15.43 4.32
N LEU A 16 20.91 -15.60 3.32
CA LEU A 16 20.03 -14.52 2.86
C LEU A 16 18.97 -14.15 3.91
N ASP A 17 18.41 -15.15 4.59
CA ASP A 17 17.42 -14.96 5.66
C ASP A 17 18.05 -14.27 6.87
N GLU A 18 19.22 -14.72 7.30
CA GLU A 18 19.95 -14.08 8.41
C GLU A 18 20.30 -12.61 8.12
N GLU A 19 20.75 -12.31 6.90
CA GLU A 19 21.07 -10.93 6.52
C GLU A 19 19.81 -10.06 6.38
N ALA A 20 18.73 -10.59 5.78
CA ALA A 20 17.46 -9.89 5.69
C ALA A 20 16.89 -9.59 7.08
N PHE A 21 16.99 -10.55 8.01
CA PHE A 21 16.57 -10.40 9.40
C PHE A 21 17.37 -9.32 10.13
N LYS A 22 18.70 -9.28 9.94
CA LYS A 22 19.58 -8.24 10.51
C LYS A 22 19.23 -6.83 10.00
N ARG A 23 18.90 -6.69 8.72
CA ARG A 23 18.52 -5.39 8.13
C ARG A 23 17.11 -4.96 8.51
N GLY A 24 16.17 -5.90 8.60
CA GLY A 24 14.77 -5.68 8.95
C GLY A 24 13.92 -5.04 7.84
N ALA A 25 14.41 -3.98 7.19
CA ALA A 25 13.73 -3.31 6.08
C ALA A 25 14.74 -2.65 5.12
N SER A 26 14.28 -2.30 3.91
CA SER A 26 15.02 -1.41 3.02
C SER A 26 14.98 0.02 3.53
N VAL A 27 16.10 0.74 3.47
CA VAL A 27 16.19 2.15 3.89
C VAL A 27 16.26 3.03 2.65
N TYR A 28 15.34 3.98 2.53
CA TYR A 28 15.23 4.90 1.40
C TYR A 28 15.83 6.26 1.78
N TYR A 29 16.95 6.62 1.17
CA TYR A 29 17.54 7.96 1.22
C TYR A 29 17.03 8.80 0.03
N GLY A 30 17.38 10.08 -0.01
CA GLY A 30 16.94 10.99 -1.07
C GLY A 30 17.42 10.57 -2.47
N ASP A 31 18.63 10.03 -2.58
CA ASP A 31 19.29 9.65 -3.84
C ASP A 31 19.43 8.13 -4.03
N THR A 32 19.44 7.37 -2.93
CA THR A 32 19.84 5.96 -2.93
C THR A 32 18.95 5.12 -2.02
N VAL A 33 18.82 3.82 -2.34
CA VAL A 33 18.16 2.83 -1.49
C VAL A 33 19.21 1.84 -0.98
N LEU A 34 19.22 1.58 0.32
CA LEU A 34 19.91 0.45 0.91
C LEU A 34 18.91 -0.72 0.98
N PRO A 35 18.99 -1.69 0.06
CA PRO A 35 17.96 -2.72 -0.02
C PRO A 35 18.13 -3.77 1.09
N MET A 36 17.02 -4.30 1.58
CA MET A 36 17.02 -5.43 2.52
C MET A 36 17.61 -6.70 1.90
N LEU A 37 17.38 -6.89 0.60
CA LEU A 37 17.84 -8.06 -0.17
C LEU A 37 18.86 -7.63 -1.24
N PRO A 38 19.70 -8.56 -1.75
CA PRO A 38 20.54 -8.29 -2.91
C PRO A 38 19.73 -7.79 -4.10
N LYS A 39 20.31 -6.90 -4.92
CA LYS A 39 19.62 -6.25 -6.05
C LYS A 39 19.13 -7.25 -7.08
N GLU A 40 19.84 -8.36 -7.24
CA GLU A 40 19.50 -9.47 -8.12
C GLU A 40 18.18 -10.13 -7.72
N LEU A 41 17.85 -10.13 -6.42
CA LEU A 41 16.56 -10.59 -5.92
C LEU A 41 15.53 -9.46 -5.96
N SER A 42 15.83 -8.31 -5.34
CA SER A 42 14.83 -7.25 -5.15
C SER A 42 14.37 -6.61 -6.45
N SER A 43 15.27 -6.40 -7.40
CA SER A 43 15.01 -5.63 -8.63
C SER A 43 14.81 -6.50 -9.87
N ASN A 44 15.11 -7.80 -9.78
CA ASN A 44 14.98 -8.71 -10.92
C ASN A 44 14.05 -9.90 -10.58
N LEU A 45 14.52 -10.88 -9.81
CA LEU A 45 13.80 -12.15 -9.63
C LEU A 45 12.48 -12.03 -8.86
N CYS A 46 12.45 -11.19 -7.82
CA CYS A 46 11.23 -10.93 -7.05
C CYS A 46 10.38 -9.80 -7.63
N SER A 47 10.98 -8.88 -8.39
CA SER A 47 10.23 -7.77 -8.99
C SER A 47 9.21 -8.31 -9.99
N LEU A 48 7.95 -7.89 -9.85
CA LEU A 48 6.84 -8.28 -10.73
C LEU A 48 6.89 -7.52 -12.07
N ASN A 49 7.99 -7.71 -12.80
CA ASN A 49 8.27 -7.01 -14.05
C ASN A 49 7.20 -7.31 -15.11
N GLU A 50 6.95 -6.31 -15.96
CA GLU A 50 6.01 -6.40 -17.08
C GLU A 50 6.48 -7.44 -18.11
N GLY A 51 5.53 -8.19 -18.67
CA GLY A 51 5.77 -9.15 -19.75
C GLY A 51 6.49 -10.43 -19.32
N GLU A 52 6.90 -10.56 -18.07
CA GLU A 52 7.65 -11.71 -17.56
C GLU A 52 6.81 -12.60 -16.63
N ASP A 53 7.01 -13.91 -16.71
CA ASP A 53 6.40 -14.85 -15.76
C ASP A 53 7.11 -14.71 -14.41
N ARG A 54 6.33 -14.52 -13.33
CA ARG A 54 6.81 -14.23 -11.99
C ARG A 54 6.07 -15.03 -10.94
N LEU A 55 6.82 -15.56 -9.97
CA LEU A 55 6.26 -16.23 -8.80
C LEU A 55 5.64 -15.19 -7.87
N ALA A 56 4.38 -15.42 -7.51
CA ALA A 56 3.65 -14.56 -6.60
C ALA A 56 2.93 -15.39 -5.53
N PHE A 57 2.84 -14.84 -4.32
CA PHE A 57 1.93 -15.30 -3.30
C PHE A 57 0.69 -14.40 -3.32
N SER A 58 -0.44 -15.01 -3.65
CA SER A 58 -1.65 -14.31 -4.05
C SER A 58 -2.70 -14.35 -2.97
N CYS A 59 -3.29 -13.20 -2.69
CA CYS A 59 -4.54 -13.07 -1.96
C CYS A 59 -5.66 -12.85 -2.98
N ILE A 60 -6.49 -13.88 -3.18
CA ILE A 60 -7.66 -13.83 -4.06
C ILE A 60 -8.89 -13.61 -3.18
N MET A 61 -9.63 -12.53 -3.44
CA MET A 61 -10.75 -12.09 -2.62
C MET A 61 -12.02 -12.02 -3.46
N GLN A 62 -13.14 -12.47 -2.89
CA GLN A 62 -14.47 -12.24 -3.42
C GLN A 62 -15.11 -11.08 -2.66
N LEU A 63 -15.52 -10.05 -3.38
CA LEU A 63 -16.19 -8.88 -2.83
C LEU A 63 -17.68 -8.92 -3.17
N ASP A 64 -18.51 -8.40 -2.27
CA ASP A 64 -19.94 -8.17 -2.55
C ASP A 64 -20.17 -6.84 -3.30
N GLU A 65 -21.44 -6.49 -3.52
CA GLU A 65 -21.83 -5.25 -4.21
C GLU A 65 -21.39 -3.97 -3.51
N ARG A 66 -21.16 -4.03 -2.18
CA ARG A 66 -20.64 -2.94 -1.34
C ARG A 66 -19.12 -2.95 -1.23
N ALA A 67 -18.44 -3.85 -1.95
CA ALA A 67 -17.01 -4.11 -1.85
C ALA A 67 -16.54 -4.71 -0.50
N ALA A 68 -17.44 -5.26 0.31
CA ALA A 68 -17.05 -6.00 1.52
C ALA A 68 -16.53 -7.39 1.15
N VAL A 69 -15.50 -7.85 1.87
CA VAL A 69 -14.89 -9.17 1.63
C VAL A 69 -15.82 -10.28 2.12
N VAL A 70 -16.31 -11.09 1.19
CA VAL A 70 -17.17 -12.27 1.45
C VAL A 70 -16.32 -13.50 1.75
N SER A 71 -15.31 -13.74 0.94
CA SER A 71 -14.39 -14.86 1.07
C SER A 71 -13.02 -14.48 0.54
N PHE A 72 -11.99 -15.20 0.96
CA PHE A 72 -10.64 -15.03 0.45
C PHE A 72 -9.86 -16.34 0.54
N GLN A 73 -8.84 -16.49 -0.31
CA GLN A 73 -7.87 -17.58 -0.24
C GLN A 73 -6.46 -17.06 -0.54
N PHE A 74 -5.47 -17.72 0.09
CA PHE A 74 -4.06 -17.46 -0.16
C PHE A 74 -3.44 -18.67 -0.88
N GLU A 75 -2.75 -18.41 -1.98
CA GLU A 75 -2.13 -19.47 -2.80
C GLU A 75 -0.85 -19.00 -3.48
N LYS A 76 0.08 -19.96 -3.71
CA LYS A 76 1.22 -19.71 -4.60
C LYS A 76 0.74 -19.71 -6.05
N SER A 77 1.26 -18.80 -6.84
CA SER A 77 0.77 -18.49 -8.17
C SER A 77 1.90 -18.04 -9.09
N ILE A 78 1.63 -18.08 -10.39
CA ILE A 78 2.50 -17.51 -11.43
C ILE A 78 1.67 -16.45 -12.14
N ILE A 79 2.21 -15.23 -12.25
CA ILE A 79 1.56 -14.13 -12.96
C ILE A 79 2.47 -13.63 -14.08
N ARG A 80 1.86 -12.97 -15.08
CA ARG A 80 2.56 -12.14 -16.06
C ARG A 80 1.92 -10.77 -16.07
N SER A 81 2.60 -9.77 -15.51
CA SER A 81 2.08 -8.40 -15.47
C SER A 81 1.96 -7.86 -16.89
N ARG A 82 0.80 -7.29 -17.23
CA ARG A 82 0.52 -6.80 -18.60
C ARG A 82 1.06 -5.41 -18.88
N VAL A 83 1.23 -4.59 -17.84
CA VAL A 83 1.69 -3.21 -17.96
C VAL A 83 2.39 -2.79 -16.67
N LYS A 84 3.48 -2.03 -16.79
CA LYS A 84 4.09 -1.32 -15.68
C LYS A 84 3.39 0.03 -15.49
N GLY A 85 2.47 0.07 -14.53
CA GLY A 85 1.72 1.26 -14.15
C GLY A 85 2.58 2.34 -13.48
N VAL A 86 2.32 3.60 -13.82
CA VAL A 86 2.89 4.78 -13.15
C VAL A 86 1.73 5.61 -12.60
N TYR A 87 1.78 5.96 -11.31
CA TYR A 87 0.67 6.66 -10.65
C TYR A 87 0.21 7.93 -11.39
N GLY A 88 1.14 8.81 -11.77
CA GLY A 88 0.80 10.04 -12.51
C GLY A 88 0.10 9.78 -13.85
N GLU A 89 0.50 8.72 -14.57
CA GLU A 89 -0.14 8.33 -15.84
C GLU A 89 -1.56 7.78 -15.61
N ILE A 90 -1.74 6.93 -14.59
CA ILE A 90 -3.05 6.37 -14.26
C ILE A 90 -3.98 7.47 -13.74
N ASN A 91 -3.48 8.37 -12.88
CA ASN A 91 -4.24 9.53 -12.44
C ASN A 91 -4.74 10.37 -13.62
N ALA A 92 -3.87 10.66 -14.61
CA ALA A 92 -4.26 11.37 -15.82
C ALA A 92 -5.33 10.62 -16.64
N LEU A 93 -5.24 9.29 -16.72
CA LEU A 93 -6.26 8.46 -17.37
C LEU A 93 -7.61 8.50 -16.64
N LEU A 94 -7.60 8.48 -15.31
CA LEU A 94 -8.81 8.52 -14.49
C LEU A 94 -9.49 9.90 -14.51
N THR A 95 -8.73 10.99 -14.64
CA THR A 95 -9.29 12.35 -14.79
C THR A 95 -9.79 12.66 -16.19
N GLY A 96 -9.55 11.78 -17.16
CA GLY A 96 -9.95 11.96 -18.57
C GLY A 96 -9.02 12.88 -19.36
N GLU A 97 -7.76 13.03 -18.96
CA GLU A 97 -6.77 13.70 -19.80
C GLU A 97 -6.48 12.86 -21.06
N GLU A 98 -6.87 13.37 -22.22
CA GLU A 98 -6.64 12.68 -23.50
C GLU A 98 -5.16 12.75 -23.89
N LYS A 99 -4.47 11.62 -23.73
CA LYS A 99 -3.11 11.41 -24.26
C LYS A 99 -3.11 10.09 -25.02
N ALA A 100 -3.04 10.18 -26.36
CA ALA A 100 -3.09 9.02 -27.25
C ALA A 100 -2.08 7.92 -26.88
N GLU A 101 -0.88 8.32 -26.43
CA GLU A 101 0.17 7.39 -25.99
C GLU A 101 -0.19 6.61 -24.71
N LEU A 102 -0.89 7.24 -23.76
CA LEU A 102 -1.34 6.55 -22.54
C LEU A 102 -2.48 5.59 -22.85
N ASP A 103 -3.39 5.99 -23.75
CA ASP A 103 -4.50 5.15 -24.18
C ASP A 103 -4.02 3.85 -24.83
N GLU A 104 -2.96 3.90 -25.64
CA GLU A 104 -2.33 2.72 -26.23
C GLU A 104 -1.65 1.84 -25.16
N LYS A 105 -0.79 2.44 -24.31
CA LYS A 105 -0.06 1.71 -23.25
C LYS A 105 -0.99 0.92 -22.32
N TYR A 106 -2.11 1.53 -21.93
CA TYR A 106 -3.04 0.95 -20.95
C TYR A 106 -4.27 0.28 -21.60
N GLN A 107 -4.34 0.22 -22.93
CA GLN A 107 -5.49 -0.32 -23.67
C GLN A 107 -5.91 -1.71 -23.17
N SER A 108 -4.93 -2.58 -22.93
CA SER A 108 -5.15 -3.98 -22.53
C SER A 108 -5.69 -4.17 -21.10
N VAL A 109 -5.65 -3.11 -20.28
CA VAL A 109 -6.09 -3.13 -18.87
C VAL A 109 -7.10 -2.03 -18.53
N ARG A 110 -7.60 -1.28 -19.52
CA ARG A 110 -8.44 -0.11 -19.28
C ARG A 110 -9.71 -0.44 -18.51
N GLN A 111 -10.36 -1.54 -18.85
CA GLN A 111 -11.54 -2.02 -18.12
C GLN A 111 -11.21 -2.34 -16.65
N GLN A 112 -10.06 -2.97 -16.40
CA GLN A 112 -9.61 -3.29 -15.05
C GLN A 112 -9.35 -2.02 -14.24
N LEU A 113 -8.69 -1.01 -14.82
CA LEU A 113 -8.46 0.27 -14.13
C LEU A 113 -9.77 0.95 -13.72
N SER A 114 -10.77 0.98 -14.61
CA SER A 114 -12.11 1.51 -14.26
C SER A 114 -12.80 0.70 -13.17
N MET A 115 -12.70 -0.63 -13.21
CA MET A 115 -13.24 -1.49 -12.14
C MET A 115 -12.52 -1.28 -10.81
N MET A 116 -11.20 -1.08 -10.83
CA MET A 116 -10.41 -0.81 -9.63
C MET A 116 -10.83 0.51 -8.98
N GLU A 117 -11.09 1.56 -9.78
CA GLU A 117 -11.61 2.82 -9.29
C GLU A 117 -13.02 2.67 -8.66
N GLU A 118 -13.92 1.92 -9.31
CA GLU A 118 -15.26 1.67 -8.77
C GLU A 118 -15.20 0.97 -7.41
N VAL A 119 -14.39 -0.07 -7.30
CA VAL A 119 -14.18 -0.80 -6.03
C VAL A 119 -13.60 0.12 -4.97
N TYR A 120 -12.58 0.93 -5.32
CA TYR A 120 -11.99 1.90 -4.41
C TYR A 120 -13.01 2.89 -3.85
N ARG A 121 -13.89 3.46 -4.69
CA ARG A 121 -14.93 4.40 -4.24
C ARG A 121 -15.89 3.76 -3.22
N LYS A 122 -16.22 2.48 -3.39
CA LYS A 122 -17.04 1.72 -2.43
C LYS A 122 -16.29 1.46 -1.12
N LEU A 123 -15.00 1.13 -1.20
CA LEU A 123 -14.15 0.92 -0.04
C LEU A 123 -14.00 2.20 0.80
N LEU A 124 -13.91 3.37 0.15
CA LEU A 124 -13.86 4.65 0.85
C LEU A 124 -15.08 4.88 1.74
N ILE A 125 -16.28 4.59 1.23
CA ILE A 125 -17.53 4.67 2.01
C ILE A 125 -17.46 3.72 3.22
N LEU A 126 -17.02 2.47 3.01
CA LEU A 126 -16.86 1.51 4.11
C LEU A 126 -15.77 1.92 5.12
N ARG A 127 -14.73 2.64 4.68
CA ARG A 127 -13.65 3.13 5.54
C ARG A 127 -14.12 4.29 6.42
N GLU A 128 -14.95 5.19 5.87
CA GLU A 128 -15.62 6.24 6.64
C GLU A 128 -16.60 5.66 7.66
N GLU A 129 -17.43 4.67 7.28
CA GLU A 129 -18.35 3.98 8.19
C GLU A 129 -17.62 3.32 9.38
N ARG A 130 -16.37 2.89 9.19
CA ARG A 130 -15.53 2.30 10.25
C ARG A 130 -14.88 3.33 11.18
N GLY A 131 -15.01 4.63 10.91
CA GLY A 131 -14.41 5.70 11.72
C GLY A 131 -12.91 5.86 11.47
N TYR A 132 -12.47 5.72 10.22
CA TYR A 132 -11.08 5.98 9.85
C TYR A 132 -10.64 7.41 10.19
N ILE A 133 -9.38 7.56 10.59
CA ILE A 133 -8.75 8.85 10.85
C ILE A 133 -7.77 9.11 9.72
N ASP A 134 -8.06 10.08 8.85
CA ASP A 134 -7.11 10.55 7.84
C ASP A 134 -6.23 11.65 8.42
N ILE A 135 -4.97 11.30 8.73
CA ILE A 135 -3.96 12.27 9.13
C ILE A 135 -3.04 12.48 7.93
N GLU A 136 -3.39 13.43 7.08
CA GLU A 136 -2.54 13.78 5.95
C GLU A 136 -1.35 14.63 6.44
N SER A 137 -0.17 14.02 6.53
CA SER A 137 1.07 14.76 6.67
C SER A 137 1.57 15.15 5.27
N GLY A 138 1.80 16.45 5.03
CA GLY A 138 2.42 16.90 3.78
C GLY A 138 3.84 16.35 3.65
N GLU A 139 4.01 15.24 2.94
CA GLU A 139 5.33 14.69 2.65
C GLU A 139 6.08 15.60 1.66
N ALA A 140 7.37 15.80 1.89
CA ALA A 140 8.24 16.55 0.99
C ALA A 140 8.89 15.58 -0.02
N LYS A 141 8.83 15.92 -1.30
CA LYS A 141 9.58 15.29 -2.38
C LYS A 141 10.81 16.13 -2.68
N ILE A 142 11.99 15.55 -2.45
CA ILE A 142 13.28 16.18 -2.71
C ILE A 142 13.71 15.84 -4.14
N ILE A 143 13.99 16.85 -4.96
CA ILE A 143 14.55 16.69 -6.30
C ILE A 143 16.05 16.96 -6.22
N LEU A 144 16.83 15.99 -6.69
CA LEU A 144 18.28 16.04 -6.70
C LEU A 144 18.80 16.20 -8.13
N ASP A 145 19.92 16.90 -8.27
CA ASP A 145 20.68 16.93 -9.52
C ASP A 145 21.54 15.66 -9.70
N GLN A 146 22.27 15.59 -10.82
CA GLN A 146 23.19 14.50 -11.15
C GLN A 146 24.37 14.33 -10.16
N HIS A 147 24.63 15.33 -9.32
CA HIS A 147 25.66 15.31 -8.29
C HIS A 147 25.09 14.99 -6.90
N GLY A 148 23.77 14.73 -6.80
CA GLY A 148 23.07 14.44 -5.56
C GLY A 148 22.72 15.68 -4.73
N HIS A 149 22.85 16.88 -5.29
CA HIS A 149 22.49 18.11 -4.58
C HIS A 149 21.00 18.41 -4.73
N CYS A 150 20.36 18.80 -3.63
CA CYS A 150 18.97 19.23 -3.62
C CYS A 150 18.79 20.52 -4.42
N VAL A 151 18.08 20.44 -5.53
CA VAL A 151 17.73 21.59 -6.39
C VAL A 151 16.34 22.11 -6.11
N GLU A 152 15.43 21.26 -5.64
CA GLU A 152 14.04 21.64 -5.41
C GLU A 152 13.39 20.75 -4.34
N ILE A 153 12.46 21.33 -3.57
CA ILE A 153 11.60 20.59 -2.64
C ILE A 153 10.16 20.87 -3.05
N GLN A 154 9.44 19.81 -3.42
CA GLN A 154 8.03 19.87 -3.80
C GLN A 154 7.19 19.20 -2.72
N LYS A 155 5.92 19.61 -2.59
CA LYS A 155 4.95 18.84 -1.81
C LYS A 155 4.60 17.58 -2.60
N ARG A 156 4.68 16.41 -1.97
CA ARG A 156 4.20 15.17 -2.56
C ARG A 156 2.67 15.19 -2.54
N GLU A 157 2.08 15.02 -3.70
CA GLU A 157 0.62 14.87 -3.84
C GLU A 157 0.26 13.39 -3.87
N ARG A 158 -0.87 13.06 -3.26
CA ARG A 158 -1.47 11.72 -3.27
C ARG A 158 -2.69 11.77 -4.19
N GLY A 159 -2.62 11.06 -5.32
CA GLY A 159 -3.72 10.96 -6.28
C GLY A 159 -4.62 9.74 -6.03
N VAL A 160 -5.63 9.57 -6.88
CA VAL A 160 -6.62 8.49 -6.79
C VAL A 160 -5.96 7.12 -6.96
N SER A 161 -5.01 6.99 -7.88
CA SER A 161 -4.32 5.74 -8.17
C SER A 161 -3.46 5.26 -6.99
N GLU A 162 -2.82 6.17 -6.25
CA GLU A 162 -2.14 5.86 -4.99
C GLU A 162 -3.12 5.31 -3.95
N CYS A 163 -4.28 5.96 -3.79
CA CYS A 163 -5.31 5.53 -2.84
C CYS A 163 -5.93 4.17 -3.21
N ILE A 164 -6.12 3.88 -4.50
CA ILE A 164 -6.58 2.56 -4.98
C ILE A 164 -5.63 1.46 -4.50
N ILE A 165 -4.32 1.65 -4.69
CA ILE A 165 -3.32 0.66 -4.27
C ILE A 165 -3.28 0.55 -2.75
N GLU A 166 -3.34 1.67 -2.02
CA GLU A 166 -3.40 1.68 -0.55
C GLU A 166 -4.54 0.79 -0.04
N GLU A 167 -5.77 1.01 -0.51
CA GLU A 167 -6.95 0.24 -0.09
C GLU A 167 -6.82 -1.26 -0.40
N PHE A 168 -6.31 -1.61 -1.58
CA PHE A 168 -6.17 -3.02 -1.96
C PHE A 168 -5.10 -3.72 -1.14
N MET A 169 -4.02 -3.03 -0.78
CA MET A 169 -3.01 -3.59 0.12
C MET A 169 -3.58 -3.73 1.55
N LEU A 170 -4.37 -2.76 2.02
CA LEU A 170 -5.05 -2.85 3.32
C LEU A 170 -5.98 -4.06 3.36
N LEU A 171 -6.83 -4.27 2.35
CA LEU A 171 -7.70 -5.44 2.26
C LEU A 171 -6.91 -6.77 2.29
N ALA A 172 -5.81 -6.85 1.53
CA ALA A 172 -4.98 -8.04 1.52
C ALA A 172 -4.34 -8.32 2.90
N ASN A 173 -3.87 -7.27 3.58
CA ASN A 173 -3.30 -7.36 4.93
C ASN A 173 -4.36 -7.75 5.97
N GLU A 174 -5.57 -7.19 5.89
CA GLU A 174 -6.71 -7.59 6.74
C GLU A 174 -7.05 -9.07 6.56
N CYS A 175 -7.08 -9.56 5.30
CA CYS A 175 -7.30 -10.98 5.01
C CYS A 175 -6.19 -11.87 5.61
N ALA A 176 -4.93 -11.46 5.51
CA ALA A 176 -3.80 -12.19 6.08
C ALA A 176 -3.90 -12.26 7.62
N ALA A 177 -4.20 -11.14 8.27
CA ALA A 177 -4.41 -11.06 9.71
C ALA A 177 -5.60 -11.92 10.17
N LYS A 178 -6.71 -11.91 9.40
CA LYS A 178 -7.91 -12.72 9.66
C LYS A 178 -7.62 -14.21 9.51
N LEU A 179 -6.87 -14.62 8.47
CA LEU A 179 -6.44 -16.00 8.28
C LEU A 179 -5.61 -16.48 9.47
N ALA A 180 -4.54 -15.74 9.79
CA ALA A 180 -3.63 -16.10 10.87
C ALA A 180 -4.37 -16.20 12.21
N ARG A 181 -5.28 -15.27 12.50
CA ARG A 181 -6.10 -15.33 13.71
C ARG A 181 -7.03 -16.54 13.73
N THR A 182 -7.71 -16.84 12.63
CA THR A 182 -8.69 -17.94 12.55
C THR A 182 -8.03 -19.31 12.61
N GLN A 183 -6.83 -19.43 12.04
CA GLN A 183 -6.04 -20.66 11.98
C GLN A 183 -4.99 -20.75 13.11
N GLU A 184 -5.00 -19.79 14.04
CA GLU A 184 -4.04 -19.69 15.16
C GLU A 184 -2.56 -19.76 14.72
N LEU A 185 -2.26 -19.19 13.55
CA LEU A 185 -0.91 -19.15 13.00
C LEU A 185 -0.08 -18.04 13.67
N PRO A 186 1.19 -18.29 13.98
CA PRO A 186 2.08 -17.23 14.42
C PRO A 186 2.29 -16.23 13.28
N LEU A 187 1.92 -14.97 13.51
CA LEU A 187 2.08 -13.86 12.55
C LEU A 187 2.56 -12.61 13.29
N VAL A 188 3.40 -11.81 12.62
CA VAL A 188 3.77 -10.48 13.10
C VAL A 188 2.63 -9.50 12.80
N TYR A 189 1.94 -9.05 13.83
CA TYR A 189 0.86 -8.06 13.71
C TYR A 189 1.40 -6.63 13.74
N ARG A 190 0.82 -5.76 12.92
CA ARG A 190 1.01 -4.30 13.00
C ARG A 190 -0.11 -3.72 13.85
N VAL A 191 0.20 -3.40 15.11
CA VAL A 191 -0.78 -2.87 16.07
C VAL A 191 -0.57 -1.37 16.24
N HIS A 192 -1.67 -0.61 16.16
CA HIS A 192 -1.71 0.79 16.57
C HIS A 192 -2.53 0.87 17.85
N GLU A 193 -1.86 1.20 18.96
CA GLU A 193 -2.50 1.25 20.28
C GLU A 193 -3.39 2.48 20.42
N ALA A 194 -4.37 2.40 21.33
CA ALA A 194 -5.18 3.56 21.68
C ALA A 194 -4.29 4.65 22.31
N PRO A 195 -4.60 5.94 22.08
CA PRO A 195 -3.88 7.01 22.75
C PRO A 195 -4.05 6.92 24.27
N GLU A 196 -3.02 7.32 25.01
CA GLU A 196 -3.08 7.41 26.47
C GLU A 196 -4.22 8.33 26.93
N LEU A 197 -4.99 7.90 27.94
CA LEU A 197 -6.14 8.66 28.47
C LEU A 197 -5.78 10.10 28.85
N GLU A 198 -4.62 10.30 29.47
CA GLU A 198 -4.13 11.62 29.85
C GLU A 198 -3.88 12.54 28.64
N ARG A 199 -3.36 11.99 27.53
CA ARG A 199 -3.17 12.78 26.29
C ARG A 199 -4.51 13.15 25.68
N ALA A 200 -5.46 12.23 25.66
CA ALA A 200 -6.81 12.47 25.16
C ALA A 200 -7.53 13.55 26.00
N ARG A 201 -7.39 13.54 27.33
CA ARG A 201 -7.95 14.58 28.22
C ARG A 201 -7.38 15.96 27.95
N ARG A 202 -6.06 16.05 27.80
CA ARG A 202 -5.40 17.33 27.46
C ARG A 202 -5.89 17.87 26.12
N LEU A 203 -6.06 17.00 25.13
CA LEU A 203 -6.63 17.38 23.84
C LEU A 203 -8.06 17.90 23.99
N LEU A 204 -8.93 17.20 24.74
CA LEU A 204 -10.31 17.64 24.98
C LEU A 204 -10.36 19.01 25.68
N GLN A 205 -9.51 19.23 26.70
CA GLN A 205 -9.40 20.52 27.38
C GLN A 205 -8.97 21.64 26.43
N LEU A 206 -7.98 21.37 25.56
CA LEU A 206 -7.52 22.34 24.57
C LEU A 206 -8.63 22.68 23.56
N LEU A 207 -9.33 21.68 23.04
CA LEU A 207 -10.43 21.87 22.10
C LEU A 207 -11.56 22.70 22.73
N ASN A 208 -11.94 22.39 23.97
CA ASN A 208 -12.93 23.16 24.72
C ASN A 208 -12.49 24.62 24.96
N ALA A 209 -11.23 24.84 25.33
CA ALA A 209 -10.68 26.19 25.51
C ALA A 209 -10.68 27.00 24.21
N CYS A 210 -10.48 26.34 23.07
CA CYS A 210 -10.57 26.93 21.73
C CYS A 210 -12.02 27.07 21.22
N GLY A 211 -13.04 26.64 21.99
CA GLY A 211 -14.43 26.67 21.56
C GLY A 211 -14.78 25.65 20.47
N VAL A 212 -13.97 24.60 20.30
CA VAL A 212 -14.19 23.52 19.35
C VAL A 212 -14.92 22.38 20.05
N PRO A 213 -16.20 22.10 19.74
CA PRO A 213 -16.93 20.99 20.34
C PRO A 213 -16.32 19.66 19.88
N ALA A 214 -16.03 18.77 20.82
CA ALA A 214 -15.41 17.47 20.53
C ALA A 214 -16.07 16.35 21.32
N THR A 215 -16.35 15.23 20.65
CA THR A 215 -16.90 14.00 21.24
C THR A 215 -15.95 12.86 20.91
N PHE A 216 -15.47 12.16 21.93
CA PHE A 216 -14.61 11.00 21.78
C PHE A 216 -15.45 9.71 21.82
N ALA A 217 -15.09 8.72 21.01
CA ALA A 217 -15.82 7.43 20.94
C ALA A 217 -15.73 6.62 22.25
N LYS A 218 -14.67 6.84 23.04
CA LYS A 218 -14.54 6.30 24.40
C LYS A 218 -14.61 7.46 25.40
N PRO A 219 -15.06 7.22 26.65
CA PRO A 219 -15.01 8.21 27.70
C PRO A 219 -13.56 8.66 27.94
N VAL A 220 -13.33 9.97 27.93
CA VAL A 220 -12.02 10.63 28.14
C VAL A 220 -12.10 11.51 29.37
#